data_AF-A0AAW8R378-F1
#
_entry.id   AF-A0AAW8R378-F1
#
_cell.length_a   1.000
_cell.length_b   1.000
_cell.length_c   1.000
_cell.angle_alpha   90.00
_cell.angle_beta   90.00
_cell.angle_gamma   90.00
#
_symmetry.space_group_name_H-M   'P 1'
#
loop_
_entity.id
_entity.type
_entity.pdbx_description
1 polymer ?
#
loop_
_entity_poly.entity_id
_entity_poly.type
_entity_poly.pdbx_seq_one_letter_code
_entity_poly.pdbx_strand_id
1 'polypeptide(L)'
;MGWLSRIFSSTGVDVVASVGKAVDDLITSDEELALTEIQKQKVTTAYKVRMQEILMEVDQRALEYEENLERSLTERHKIDMKSDSWLSKNIRPMTLIFMTLVVTLLAFSTIFTSSFTAEQNETIKAWIPFFQTIMLTIYGFYFGSRGLEKIQKIRASKNEPSRLKGLISAVDQEPKG
;
A
#
# COMPACT_ATOMS: atom_id res chain seq x y z
N MET A 1 66.27 34.11 -38.02
CA MET A 1 65.54 32.89 -37.57
C MET A 1 66.32 32.19 -36.46
N GLY A 2 66.43 32.77 -35.25
CA GLY A 2 67.38 32.26 -34.23
C GLY A 2 66.91 32.35 -32.77
N TRP A 3 65.62 32.63 -32.55
CA TRP A 3 65.08 32.81 -31.20
C TRP A 3 64.34 31.56 -30.69
N LEU A 4 63.63 30.83 -31.56
CA LEU A 4 62.98 29.55 -31.23
C LEU A 4 63.96 28.41 -30.92
N SER A 5 65.09 28.33 -31.62
CA SER A 5 66.11 27.29 -31.39
C SER A 5 66.80 27.41 -30.02
N ARG A 6 66.90 28.63 -29.46
CA ARG A 6 67.49 28.87 -28.12
C ARG A 6 66.53 28.53 -26.98
N ILE A 7 65.22 28.70 -27.19
CA ILE A 7 64.18 28.32 -26.22
C ILE A 7 64.04 26.79 -26.18
N PHE A 8 64.18 26.09 -27.30
CA PHE A 8 64.12 24.63 -27.31
C PHE A 8 65.42 23.94 -26.89
N SER A 9 66.60 24.52 -27.13
CA SER A 9 67.87 23.88 -26.73
C SER A 9 68.23 24.08 -25.25
N SER A 10 67.86 25.21 -24.64
CA SER A 10 68.18 25.51 -23.23
C SER A 10 67.22 24.89 -22.22
N THR A 11 66.01 24.51 -22.65
CA THR A 11 64.94 24.08 -21.74
C THR A 11 64.30 22.74 -22.14
N GLY A 12 64.56 22.22 -23.34
CA GLY A 12 63.94 20.98 -23.84
C GLY A 12 64.78 19.71 -23.69
N VAL A 13 66.11 19.80 -23.69
CA VAL A 13 66.99 18.61 -23.69
C VAL A 13 66.98 17.89 -22.33
N ASP A 14 67.00 18.64 -21.22
CA ASP A 14 66.96 18.06 -19.88
C ASP A 14 65.58 17.51 -19.50
N VAL A 15 64.50 18.11 -20.00
CA VAL A 15 63.13 17.62 -19.77
C VAL A 15 62.87 16.34 -20.57
N VAL A 16 63.32 16.27 -21.83
CA VAL A 16 63.15 15.06 -22.63
C VAL A 16 64.06 13.92 -22.13
N ALA A 17 65.27 14.22 -21.66
CA ALA A 17 66.15 13.22 -21.07
C ALA A 17 65.69 12.75 -19.68
N SER A 18 65.11 13.64 -18.86
CA SER A 18 64.53 13.28 -17.55
C SER A 18 63.18 12.57 -17.67
N VAL A 19 62.35 12.92 -18.65
CA VAL A 19 61.14 12.16 -19.00
C VAL A 19 61.52 10.82 -19.64
N GLY A 20 62.54 10.78 -20.50
CA GLY A 20 63.09 9.55 -21.06
C GLY A 20 63.63 8.61 -19.99
N LYS A 21 64.39 9.12 -19.02
CA LYS A 21 64.86 8.36 -17.85
C LYS A 21 63.74 7.97 -16.88
N ALA A 22 62.74 8.82 -16.65
CA ALA A 22 61.61 8.52 -15.77
C ALA A 22 60.68 7.47 -16.39
N VAL A 23 60.57 7.44 -17.73
CA VAL A 23 59.88 6.38 -18.45
C VAL A 23 60.70 5.07 -18.41
N ASP A 24 62.04 5.14 -18.44
CA ASP A 24 62.94 3.98 -18.31
C ASP A 24 62.99 3.42 -16.87
N ASP A 25 62.88 4.28 -15.84
CA ASP A 25 62.80 3.91 -14.42
C ASP A 25 61.42 3.36 -14.02
N LEU A 26 60.34 3.74 -14.71
CA LEU A 26 58.99 3.21 -14.48
C LEU A 26 58.69 1.91 -15.26
N ILE A 27 59.60 1.47 -16.13
CA ILE A 27 59.60 0.11 -16.69
C ILE A 27 60.59 -0.82 -15.96
N THR A 28 61.12 -0.41 -14.82
CA THR A 28 62.03 -1.22 -14.00
C THR A 28 61.28 -2.04 -12.93
N SER A 29 61.43 -3.37 -13.08
CA SER A 29 61.22 -4.47 -12.12
C SER A 29 59.79 -4.84 -11.73
N ASP A 30 59.34 -5.99 -12.24
CA ASP A 30 58.02 -6.62 -12.08
C ASP A 30 57.55 -6.88 -10.62
N GLU A 31 58.35 -6.59 -9.60
CA GLU A 31 58.07 -6.94 -8.19
C GLU A 31 57.42 -5.79 -7.36
N GLU A 32 57.69 -4.51 -7.67
CA GLU A 32 57.05 -3.36 -6.98
C GLU A 32 55.64 -3.03 -7.51
N LEU A 33 55.33 -3.44 -8.74
CA LEU A 33 54.00 -3.37 -9.33
C LEU A 33 52.99 -4.21 -8.54
N ALA A 34 53.38 -5.38 -8.06
CA ALA A 34 52.50 -6.30 -7.33
C ALA A 34 52.05 -5.73 -5.97
N LEU A 35 52.94 -5.05 -5.23
CA LEU A 35 52.58 -4.40 -3.95
C LEU A 35 51.66 -3.20 -4.17
N THR A 36 51.87 -2.47 -5.26
CA THR A 36 51.02 -1.34 -5.68
C THR A 36 49.63 -1.81 -6.09
N GLU A 37 49.53 -2.95 -6.78
CA GLU A 37 48.25 -3.60 -7.12
C GLU A 37 47.49 -4.04 -5.88
N ILE A 38 48.16 -4.65 -4.89
CA ILE A 38 47.56 -5.03 -3.61
C ILE A 38 47.03 -3.79 -2.86
N GLN A 39 47.74 -2.67 -2.87
CA GLN A 39 47.27 -1.42 -2.26
C GLN A 39 46.07 -0.83 -3.00
N LYS A 40 46.11 -0.78 -4.33
CA LYS A 40 44.97 -0.35 -5.16
C LYS A 40 43.74 -1.24 -4.93
N GLN A 41 43.95 -2.56 -4.78
CA GLN A 41 42.89 -3.52 -4.48
C GLN A 41 42.30 -3.29 -3.09
N LYS A 42 43.11 -3.01 -2.06
CA LYS A 42 42.62 -2.65 -0.71
C LYS A 42 41.80 -1.35 -0.72
N VAL A 43 42.26 -0.32 -1.43
CA VAL A 43 41.55 0.97 -1.53
C VAL A 43 40.22 0.81 -2.28
N THR A 44 40.21 0.07 -3.39
CA THR A 44 38.98 -0.19 -4.16
C THR A 44 37.98 -1.04 -3.38
N THR A 45 38.44 -2.04 -2.63
CA THR A 45 37.58 -2.81 -1.74
C THR A 45 36.99 -1.93 -0.63
N ALA A 46 37.79 -1.08 0.01
CA ALA A 46 37.29 -0.15 1.04
C ALA A 46 36.25 0.84 0.50
N TYR A 47 36.44 1.34 -0.73
CA TYR A 47 35.45 2.18 -1.41
C TYR A 47 34.14 1.43 -1.70
N LYS A 48 34.21 0.17 -2.14
CA LYS A 48 33.02 -0.65 -2.39
C LYS A 48 32.24 -0.94 -1.12
N VAL A 49 32.92 -1.24 -0.01
CA VAL A 49 32.28 -1.46 1.30
C VAL A 49 31.56 -0.20 1.76
N ARG A 50 32.22 0.97 1.74
CA ARG A 50 31.55 2.24 2.07
C ARG A 50 30.37 2.55 1.16
N MET A 51 30.50 2.29 -0.13
CA MET A 51 29.40 2.52 -1.08
C MET A 51 28.21 1.61 -0.75
N GLN A 52 28.48 0.35 -0.39
CA GLN A 52 27.44 -0.60 0.00
C GLN A 52 26.74 -0.20 1.31
N GLU A 53 27.47 0.32 2.29
CA GLU A 53 26.92 0.86 3.54
C GLU A 53 25.99 2.05 3.26
N ILE A 54 26.42 3.00 2.42
CA ILE A 54 25.61 4.17 2.04
C ILE A 54 24.34 3.74 1.29
N LEU A 55 24.44 2.76 0.39
CA LEU A 55 23.28 2.23 -0.33
C LEU A 55 22.27 1.58 0.63
N MET A 56 22.74 0.78 1.59
CA MET A 56 21.87 0.19 2.62
C MET A 56 21.21 1.26 3.50
N GLU A 57 21.92 2.33 3.86
CA GLU A 57 21.36 3.43 4.65
C GLU A 57 20.28 4.20 3.87
N VAL A 58 20.49 4.43 2.57
CA VAL A 58 19.51 5.09 1.70
C VAL A 58 18.26 4.22 1.54
N ASP A 59 18.43 2.91 1.32
CA ASP A 59 17.30 1.97 1.22
C ASP A 59 16.51 1.91 2.53
N GLN A 60 17.18 1.86 3.69
CA GLN A 60 16.52 1.89 4.99
C GLN A 60 15.69 3.16 5.19
N ARG A 61 16.27 4.33 4.87
CA ARG A 61 15.53 5.60 4.96
C ARG A 61 14.34 5.64 3.99
N ALA A 62 14.50 5.14 2.77
CA ALA A 62 13.41 5.09 1.79
C ALA A 62 12.25 4.23 2.31
N LEU A 63 12.54 3.05 2.86
CA LEU A 63 11.55 2.17 3.48
C LEU A 63 10.85 2.83 4.68
N GLU A 64 11.59 3.52 5.55
CA GLU A 64 11.00 4.27 6.66
C GLU A 64 10.08 5.41 6.19
N TYR A 65 10.46 6.12 5.12
CA TYR A 65 9.62 7.16 4.53
C TYR A 65 8.32 6.58 3.94
N GLU A 66 8.41 5.47 3.21
CA GLU A 66 7.24 4.77 2.66
C GLU A 66 6.32 4.28 3.78
N GLU A 67 6.88 3.63 4.81
CA GLU A 67 6.11 3.13 5.96
C GLU A 67 5.40 4.27 6.70
N ASN A 68 6.08 5.40 6.91
CA ASN A 68 5.48 6.57 7.56
C ASN A 68 4.39 7.22 6.70
N LEU A 69 4.58 7.26 5.38
CA LEU A 69 3.56 7.75 4.44
C LEU A 69 2.31 6.86 4.52
N GLU A 70 2.47 5.54 4.42
CA GLU A 70 1.39 4.57 4.51
C GLU A 70 0.66 4.63 5.86
N ARG A 71 1.40 4.79 6.97
CA ARG A 71 0.82 5.01 8.30
C ARG A 71 -0.03 6.28 8.32
N SER A 72 0.48 7.39 7.80
CA SER A 72 -0.24 8.67 7.82
C SER A 72 -1.54 8.64 6.98
N LEU A 73 -1.50 7.97 5.82
CA LEU A 73 -2.68 7.73 4.99
C LEU A 73 -3.69 6.83 5.70
N THR A 74 -3.22 5.75 6.31
CA THR A 74 -4.06 4.82 7.05
C THR A 74 -4.70 5.47 8.27
N GLU A 75 -3.95 6.30 9.01
CA GLU A 75 -4.49 7.02 10.17
C GLU A 75 -5.51 8.07 9.74
N ARG A 76 -5.31 8.78 8.62
CA ARG A 76 -6.36 9.66 8.05
C ARG A 76 -7.61 8.89 7.65
N HIS A 77 -7.46 7.78 6.94
CA HIS A 77 -8.61 6.93 6.57
C HIS A 77 -9.30 6.35 7.81
N LYS A 78 -8.55 5.94 8.84
CA LYS A 78 -9.11 5.52 10.12
C LYS A 78 -9.86 6.65 10.81
N ILE A 79 -9.35 7.88 10.82
CA ILE A 79 -10.02 9.03 11.43
C ILE A 79 -11.32 9.34 10.69
N ASP A 80 -11.32 9.26 9.36
CA ASP A 80 -12.53 9.41 8.53
C ASP A 80 -13.56 8.31 8.85
N MET A 81 -13.11 7.08 9.05
CA MET A 81 -13.96 5.96 9.51
C MET A 81 -14.32 6.04 11.01
N LYS A 82 -13.59 6.80 11.82
CA LYS A 82 -13.83 6.98 13.27
C LYS A 82 -15.02 7.90 13.55
N SER A 83 -15.53 8.59 12.52
CA SER A 83 -16.80 9.33 12.58
C SER A 83 -18.04 8.41 12.64
N ASP A 84 -17.88 7.09 12.72
CA ASP A 84 -18.98 6.17 12.98
C ASP A 84 -19.54 6.38 14.40
N SER A 85 -20.35 7.42 14.54
CA SER A 85 -21.18 7.70 15.71
C SER A 85 -22.03 6.47 16.04
N TRP A 86 -22.37 6.31 17.32
CA TRP A 86 -23.27 5.25 17.76
C TRP A 86 -24.58 5.23 16.94
N LEU A 87 -25.02 6.40 16.47
CA LEU A 87 -26.18 6.55 15.60
C LEU A 87 -25.97 5.91 14.22
N SER A 88 -24.81 6.11 13.57
CA SER A 88 -24.46 5.50 12.28
C SER A 88 -24.45 3.96 12.35
N LYS A 89 -23.87 3.39 13.42
CA LYS A 89 -23.80 1.93 13.59
C LYS A 89 -25.16 1.28 13.82
N ASN A 90 -26.07 2.01 14.45
CA ASN A 90 -27.41 1.51 14.78
C ASN A 90 -28.49 1.99 13.82
N ILE A 91 -28.18 2.81 12.81
CA ILE A 91 -29.22 3.35 11.93
C ILE A 91 -29.99 2.25 11.20
N ARG A 92 -29.29 1.16 10.83
CA ARG A 92 -29.90 0.00 10.15
C ARG A 92 -31.00 -0.68 10.97
N PRO A 93 -30.77 -1.10 12.23
CA PRO A 93 -31.85 -1.64 13.05
C PRO A 93 -32.86 -0.56 13.50
N MET A 94 -32.43 0.68 13.72
CA MET A 94 -33.32 1.76 14.18
C MET A 94 -34.35 2.17 13.13
N THR A 95 -33.99 2.21 11.84
CA THR A 95 -34.96 2.51 10.77
C THR A 95 -36.06 1.45 10.72
N LEU A 96 -35.72 0.19 10.99
CA LEU A 96 -36.69 -0.90 11.06
C LEU A 96 -37.68 -0.68 12.22
N ILE A 97 -37.16 -0.44 13.43
CA ILE A 97 -37.98 -0.17 14.62
C ILE A 97 -38.86 1.07 14.41
N PHE A 98 -38.29 2.15 13.90
CA PHE A 98 -39.00 3.39 13.62
C PHE A 98 -40.17 3.16 12.67
N MET A 99 -39.93 2.48 11.54
CA MET A 99 -40.97 2.24 10.54
C MET A 99 -42.05 1.28 11.07
N THR A 100 -41.68 0.25 11.83
CA THR A 100 -42.66 -0.62 12.50
C THR A 100 -43.53 0.18 13.45
N LEU A 101 -42.94 1.03 14.30
CA LEU A 101 -43.68 1.87 15.24
C LEU A 101 -44.65 2.82 14.53
N VAL A 102 -44.21 3.51 13.47
CA VAL A 102 -45.06 4.41 12.68
C VAL A 102 -46.25 3.65 12.10
N VAL A 103 -46.02 2.51 11.45
CA VAL A 103 -47.10 1.70 10.85
C VAL A 103 -48.02 1.12 11.93
N THR A 104 -47.48 0.67 13.07
CA THR A 104 -48.29 0.18 14.20
C THR A 104 -49.15 1.28 14.80
N LEU A 105 -48.64 2.50 14.97
CA LEU A 105 -49.40 3.65 15.45
C LEU A 105 -50.49 4.07 14.46
N LEU A 106 -50.18 4.08 13.16
CA LEU A 106 -51.17 4.35 12.12
C LEU A 106 -52.26 3.28 12.11
N ALA A 107 -51.89 1.99 12.15
CA ALA A 107 -52.84 0.88 12.21
C ALA A 107 -53.72 0.98 13.46
N PHE A 108 -53.13 1.25 14.62
CA PHE A 108 -53.86 1.46 15.86
C PHE A 108 -54.83 2.64 15.75
N SER A 109 -54.36 3.80 15.27
CA SER A 109 -55.22 4.97 15.03
C SER A 109 -56.39 4.65 14.09
N THR A 110 -56.16 3.87 13.02
CA THR A 110 -57.24 3.48 12.09
C THR A 110 -58.28 2.55 12.68
N ILE A 111 -57.91 1.69 13.64
CA ILE A 111 -58.83 0.71 14.27
C ILE A 111 -59.61 1.34 15.43
N PHE A 112 -58.94 2.16 16.23
CA PHE A 112 -59.50 2.69 17.49
C PHE A 112 -60.15 4.08 17.34
N THR A 113 -59.96 4.78 16.21
CA THR A 113 -60.64 6.04 15.94
C THR A 113 -61.97 5.78 15.23
N SER A 114 -63.08 6.10 15.89
CA SER A 114 -64.44 5.70 15.51
C SER A 114 -65.09 6.50 14.37
N SER A 115 -64.41 7.45 13.75
CA SER A 115 -65.00 8.29 12.70
C SER A 115 -63.96 8.92 11.76
N PHE A 116 -63.61 8.20 10.69
CA PHE A 116 -62.92 8.79 9.54
C PHE A 116 -63.95 9.25 8.50
N THR A 117 -63.78 10.46 7.97
CA THR A 117 -64.57 10.95 6.83
C THR A 117 -64.32 10.08 5.60
N ALA A 118 -65.27 10.02 4.66
CA ALA A 118 -65.11 9.24 3.41
C ALA A 118 -63.81 9.57 2.65
N GLU A 119 -63.44 10.86 2.57
CA GLU A 119 -62.20 11.32 1.95
C GLU A 119 -60.93 10.82 2.67
N GLN A 120 -60.97 10.73 4.00
CA GLN A 120 -59.86 10.23 4.81
C GLN A 120 -59.66 8.71 4.58
N ASN A 121 -60.75 7.96 4.46
CA ASN A 121 -60.71 6.53 4.16
C ASN A 121 -60.14 6.25 2.77
N GLU A 122 -60.47 7.06 1.76
CA GLU A 122 -59.85 6.93 0.42
C GLU A 122 -58.35 7.24 0.47
N THR A 123 -57.96 8.29 1.20
CA THR A 123 -56.56 8.65 1.39
C THR A 123 -55.77 7.51 2.07
N ILE A 124 -56.31 6.93 3.14
CA ILE A 124 -55.68 5.80 3.84
C ILE A 124 -55.50 4.62 2.89
N LYS A 125 -56.51 4.26 2.10
CA LYS A 125 -56.43 3.18 1.11
C LYS A 125 -55.34 3.40 0.08
N ALA A 126 -55.13 4.65 -0.35
CA ALA A 126 -54.04 4.99 -1.28
C ALA A 126 -52.64 4.86 -0.63
N TRP A 127 -52.53 5.06 0.69
CA TRP A 127 -51.25 5.03 1.41
C TRP A 127 -50.82 3.61 1.84
N ILE A 128 -51.76 2.69 2.02
CA ILE A 128 -51.49 1.27 2.34
C ILE A 128 -50.44 0.64 1.40
N PRO A 129 -50.60 0.66 0.05
CA PRO A 129 -49.63 0.02 -0.85
C PRO A 129 -48.25 0.68 -0.83
N PHE A 130 -48.20 2.00 -0.56
CA PHE A 130 -46.95 2.73 -0.39
C PHE A 130 -46.17 2.24 0.83
N PHE A 131 -46.82 2.17 2.00
CA PHE A 131 -46.18 1.65 3.21
C PHE A 131 -45.82 0.17 3.11
N GLN A 132 -46.65 -0.65 2.47
CA GLN A 132 -46.35 -2.06 2.23
C GLN A 132 -45.08 -2.23 1.39
N THR A 133 -44.93 -1.45 0.32
CA THR A 133 -43.74 -1.50 -0.55
C THR A 133 -42.49 -1.10 0.22
N ILE A 134 -42.52 0.02 0.93
CA ILE A 134 -41.35 0.49 1.69
C ILE A 134 -41.00 -0.46 2.84
N MET A 135 -41.99 -0.99 3.56
CA MET A 135 -41.78 -2.01 4.59
C MET A 135 -41.08 -3.23 4.01
N LEU A 136 -41.58 -3.76 2.89
CA LEU A 136 -40.99 -4.92 2.23
C LEU A 136 -39.55 -4.64 1.80
N THR A 137 -39.26 -3.46 1.25
CA THR A 137 -37.91 -3.07 0.86
C THR A 137 -36.97 -2.96 2.06
N ILE A 138 -37.40 -2.32 3.16
CA ILE A 138 -36.56 -2.14 4.36
C ILE A 138 -36.28 -3.49 5.03
N TYR A 139 -37.31 -4.33 5.21
CA TYR A 139 -37.16 -5.66 5.79
C TYR A 139 -36.32 -6.56 4.88
N GLY A 140 -36.60 -6.55 3.58
CA GLY A 140 -35.84 -7.30 2.57
C GLY A 140 -34.38 -6.89 2.54
N PHE A 141 -34.08 -5.60 2.64
CA PHE A 141 -32.69 -5.11 2.71
C PHE A 141 -32.01 -5.50 4.03
N TYR A 142 -32.68 -5.33 5.19
CA TYR A 142 -32.09 -5.65 6.49
C TYR A 142 -31.80 -7.15 6.64
N PHE A 143 -32.79 -8.00 6.39
CA PHE A 143 -32.62 -9.45 6.50
C PHE A 143 -31.85 -10.02 5.31
N GLY A 144 -32.00 -9.46 4.11
CA GLY A 144 -31.27 -9.87 2.92
C GLY A 144 -29.78 -9.57 3.03
N SER A 145 -29.39 -8.35 3.43
CA SER A 145 -27.97 -8.00 3.62
C SER A 145 -27.31 -8.87 4.69
N ARG A 146 -27.96 -9.08 5.83
CA ARG A 146 -27.49 -9.98 6.90
C ARG A 146 -27.39 -11.44 6.43
N GLY A 147 -28.34 -11.90 5.63
CA GLY A 147 -28.34 -13.23 5.03
C GLY A 147 -27.16 -13.43 4.07
N LEU A 148 -26.93 -12.47 3.18
CA LEU A 148 -25.82 -12.49 2.23
C LEU A 148 -24.45 -12.42 2.93
N GLU A 149 -24.29 -11.58 3.96
CA GLU A 149 -23.08 -11.52 4.79
C GLU A 149 -22.74 -12.90 5.40
N LYS A 150 -23.74 -13.62 5.90
CA LYS A 150 -23.55 -14.96 6.49
C LYS A 150 -23.17 -15.99 5.43
N ILE A 151 -23.83 -15.98 4.27
CA ILE A 151 -23.54 -16.88 3.15
C ILE A 151 -22.12 -16.66 2.62
N GLN A 152 -21.69 -15.41 2.48
CA GLN A 152 -20.34 -15.07 2.05
C GLN A 152 -19.28 -15.58 3.04
N LYS A 153 -19.51 -15.41 4.36
CA LYS A 153 -18.61 -15.95 5.40
C LYS A 153 -18.48 -17.48 5.35
N ILE A 154 -19.60 -18.19 5.17
CA ILE A 154 -19.60 -19.66 5.06
C ILE A 154 -18.84 -20.10 3.80
N ARG A 155 -19.03 -19.41 2.67
CA ARG A 155 -18.31 -19.69 1.42
C ARG A 155 -16.80 -19.44 1.55
N ALA A 156 -16.40 -18.35 2.21
CA ALA A 156 -15.01 -18.03 2.46
C ALA A 156 -14.34 -19.09 3.36
N SER A 157 -14.99 -19.44 4.49
CA SER A 157 -14.51 -20.47 5.42
C SER A 157 -14.40 -21.85 4.77
N LYS A 158 -15.33 -22.24 3.89
CA LYS A 158 -15.27 -23.52 3.16
C LYS A 158 -14.07 -23.60 2.19
N ASN A 159 -13.61 -22.47 1.66
CA ASN A 159 -12.50 -22.40 0.70
C ASN A 159 -11.11 -22.30 1.37
N GLU A 160 -11.05 -22.03 2.66
CA GLU A 160 -9.82 -21.95 3.43
C GLU A 160 -9.09 -23.31 3.57
N PRO A 161 -9.74 -24.42 3.96
CA PRO A 161 -9.05 -25.71 4.07
C PRO A 161 -8.58 -26.26 2.71
N SER A 162 -9.26 -25.95 1.61
CA SER A 162 -8.80 -26.35 0.26
C SER A 162 -7.60 -25.53 -0.19
N ARG A 163 -7.54 -24.24 0.13
CA ARG A 163 -6.37 -23.38 -0.11
C ARG A 163 -5.17 -23.82 0.71
N LEU A 164 -5.35 -24.08 2.01
CA LEU A 164 -4.26 -24.55 2.88
C LEU A 164 -3.70 -25.89 2.39
N LYS A 165 -4.56 -26.83 1.97
CA LYS A 165 -4.13 -28.11 1.40
C LYS A 165 -3.37 -27.94 0.08
N GLY A 166 -3.77 -26.99 -0.78
CA GLY A 166 -3.05 -26.66 -2.01
C GLY A 166 -1.69 -26.01 -1.75
N LEU A 167 -1.60 -25.13 -0.75
CA LEU A 167 -0.33 -24.51 -0.35
C LEU A 167 0.64 -25.54 0.26
N ILE A 168 0.16 -26.42 1.14
CA ILE A 168 0.98 -27.52 1.70
C ILE A 168 1.46 -28.45 0.58
N SER A 169 0.58 -28.82 -0.35
CA SER A 169 0.96 -29.63 -1.52
C SER A 169 1.95 -28.94 -2.46
N ALA A 170 1.95 -27.60 -2.53
CA ALA A 170 2.90 -26.84 -3.34
C ALA A 170 4.24 -26.66 -2.63
N VAL A 171 4.25 -26.62 -1.29
CA VAL A 171 5.47 -26.62 -0.46
C VAL A 171 6.13 -28.00 -0.47
N ASP A 172 5.35 -29.09 -0.44
CA ASP A 172 5.88 -30.47 -0.53
C ASP A 172 6.40 -30.82 -1.94
N GLN A 173 6.03 -30.03 -2.96
CA GLN A 173 6.65 -30.11 -4.29
C GLN A 173 7.88 -29.20 -4.33
N GLU A 174 9.00 -29.66 -3.79
CA GLU A 174 10.30 -29.03 -4.05
C GLU A 174 10.55 -28.92 -5.57
N PRO A 175 11.21 -27.84 -6.04
CA PRO A 175 11.56 -27.72 -7.44
C PRO A 175 12.53 -28.85 -7.80
N LYS A 176 12.04 -29.79 -8.62
CA LYS A 176 12.90 -30.79 -9.26
C LYS A 176 13.95 -30.03 -10.08
N GLY A 177 15.19 -30.05 -9.58
CA GLY A 177 16.38 -29.67 -10.34
C GLY A 177 16.59 -30.55 -11.55
#